data_AF-A0A537H597-F1
#
_entry.id   AF-A0A537H597-F1
#
_cell.length_a   1.000
_cell.length_b   1.000
_cell.length_c   1.000
_cell.angle_alpha   90.00
_cell.angle_beta   90.00
_cell.angle_gamma   90.00
#
_symmetry.space_group_name_H-M   'P 1'
#
loop_
_entity.id
_entity.type
_entity.pdbx_description
1 polymer ?
#
loop_
_entity_poly.entity_id
_entity_poly.type
_entity_poly.pdbx_seq_one_letter_code
_entity_poly.pdbx_strand_id
1 'polypeptide(L)' 'FAAIGTGAEVAMGVLESEYREGLSVDEARPLILRAIRSALARDISSGDGVDLLVITEGGIKEESHTLAKAKSE' A
#
# COMPACT_ATOMS: atom_id res chain seq x y z
N PHE A 1 8.75 -4.38 8.68
CA PHE A 1 7.76 -4.60 7.59
C PHE A 1 8.37 -5.52 6.54
N ALA A 2 7.59 -6.01 5.59
CA ALA A 2 8.07 -6.79 4.46
C ALA A 2 7.24 -6.44 3.21
N ALA A 3 7.86 -6.46 2.04
CA ALA A 3 7.19 -6.30 0.75
C ALA A 3 7.73 -7.34 -0.23
N ILE A 4 6.85 -7.98 -1.00
CA ILE A 4 7.16 -9.06 -1.94
C ILE A 4 6.36 -8.83 -3.23
N GLY A 5 6.98 -9.10 -4.38
CA GLY A 5 6.37 -8.92 -5.71
C GLY A 5 7.20 -8.03 -6.64
N THR A 6 6.71 -7.79 -7.86
CA THR A 6 7.40 -6.98 -8.90
C THR A 6 7.65 -5.53 -8.46
N GLY A 7 6.76 -4.98 -7.63
CA GLY A 7 6.87 -3.64 -7.08
C GLY A 7 7.56 -3.55 -5.71
N ALA A 8 8.13 -4.65 -5.20
CA ALA A 8 8.65 -4.71 -3.84
C ALA A 8 9.73 -3.67 -3.55
N GLU A 9 10.72 -3.49 -4.44
CA GLU A 9 11.79 -2.51 -4.24
C GLU A 9 11.27 -1.08 -4.08
N VAL A 10 10.25 -0.71 -4.86
CA VAL A 10 9.63 0.62 -4.80
C VAL A 10 8.82 0.78 -3.52
N ALA A 11 8.02 -0.23 -3.16
CA ALA A 11 7.26 -0.22 -1.91
C ALA A 11 8.18 -0.15 -0.69
N MET A 12 9.30 -0.88 -0.70
CA MET A 12 10.31 -0.85 0.37
C MET A 12 10.88 0.55 0.55
N GLY A 13 11.20 1.27 -0.53
CA GLY A 13 11.69 2.65 -0.41
C GLY A 13 10.73 3.59 0.31
N VAL A 14 9.42 3.48 0.04
CA VAL A 14 8.39 4.26 0.74
C VAL A 14 8.29 3.84 2.21
N LEU A 15 8.25 2.54 2.48
CA LEU A 15 8.15 2.00 3.83
C LEU A 15 9.37 2.39 4.69
N GLU A 16 10.60 2.27 4.18
CA GLU A 16 11.82 2.69 4.88
C GLU A 16 11.81 4.18 5.25
N SER A 17 11.23 5.03 4.39
CA SER A 17 11.23 6.48 4.62
C SER A 17 10.21 6.96 5.65
N GLU A 18 9.11 6.23 5.83
CA GLU A 18 7.94 6.72 6.58
C GLU A 18 7.48 5.79 7.71
N TYR A 19 7.88 4.51 7.69
CA TYR A 19 7.52 3.57 8.75
C TYR A 19 8.24 3.94 10.05
N ARG A 20 7.50 3.88 11.15
CA ARG A 20 8.03 3.96 12.50
C ARG A 20 7.30 2.96 13.39
N GLU A 21 7.93 2.57 14.49
CA GLU A 21 7.28 1.76 15.50
C GLU A 21 6.13 2.53 16.16
N GLY A 22 5.07 1.82 16.55
CA GLY A 22 3.90 2.41 17.21
C GLY A 22 3.02 3.27 16.29
N LEU A 23 2.96 2.98 14.99
CA LEU A 23 1.94 3.57 14.11
C LEU A 23 0.56 3.05 14.49
N SER A 24 -0.42 3.96 14.56
CA SER A 24 -1.83 3.58 14.62
C SER A 24 -2.30 3.04 13.26
N VAL A 25 -3.41 2.30 13.25
CA VAL A 25 -4.03 1.79 12.01
C VAL A 25 -4.35 2.94 11.04
N ASP A 26 -4.80 4.08 11.56
CA ASP A 26 -5.16 5.26 10.77
C ASP A 26 -3.95 5.93 10.13
N GLU A 27 -2.77 5.84 10.75
CA GLU A 27 -1.50 6.33 10.19
C GLU A 27 -0.88 5.32 9.21
N ALA A 28 -0.94 4.02 9.54
CA ALA A 28 -0.36 2.96 8.71
C ALA A 28 -1.10 2.82 7.37
N ARG A 29 -2.43 2.96 7.37
CA ARG A 29 -3.28 2.82 6.19
C ARG A 29 -2.87 3.73 5.01
N PRO A 30 -2.78 5.06 5.15
CA PRO A 30 -2.36 5.93 4.06
C PRO A 30 -0.92 5.67 3.63
N LEU A 31 -0.04 5.22 4.53
CA LEU A 31 1.33 4.81 4.20
C LEU A 31 1.34 3.57 3.29
N ILE A 32 0.62 2.50 3.65
CA ILE A 32 0.52 1.30 2.81
C ILE A 32 -0.06 1.63 1.43
N LEU A 33 -1.12 2.44 1.38
CA LEU A 33 -1.71 2.85 0.11
C LEU A 33 -0.74 3.69 -0.75
N ARG A 34 0.10 4.54 -0.15
CA ARG A 34 1.17 5.25 -0.87
C ARG A 34 2.22 4.28 -1.42
N ALA A 35 2.70 3.35 -0.60
CA ALA A 35 3.71 2.37 -1.00
C ALA A 35 3.24 1.54 -2.20
N ILE A 36 1.98 1.08 -2.18
CA ILE A 36 1.39 0.31 -3.27
C ILE A 36 1.19 1.17 -4.52
N ARG A 37 0.69 2.40 -4.39
CA ARG A 37 0.57 3.31 -5.54
C ARG A 37 1.90 3.59 -6.21
N SER A 38 2.96 3.82 -5.44
CA SER A 38 4.31 4.04 -5.98
C SER A 38 4.83 2.81 -6.74
N ALA A 39 4.58 1.61 -6.20
CA ALA A 39 4.93 0.36 -6.86
C ALA A 39 4.18 0.16 -8.18
N LEU A 40 2.87 0.42 -8.21
CA LEU A 40 2.03 0.27 -9.40
C LEU A 40 2.31 1.30 -10.49
N ALA A 41 2.71 2.53 -10.13
CA ALA A 41 3.04 3.57 -11.11
C ALA A 41 4.16 3.17 -12.08
N ARG A 42 4.94 2.13 -11.75
CA ARG A 42 6.07 1.63 -12.55
C ARG A 42 5.82 0.27 -13.20
N ASP A 43 4.64 -0.33 -13.00
CA ASP A 43 4.28 -1.66 -13.50
C ASP A 43 3.00 -1.58 -14.37
N ILE A 44 3.14 -1.86 -15.67
CA ILE A 44 2.03 -1.84 -16.65
C ILE A 44 1.11 -3.07 -16.49
N SER A 45 1.59 -4.14 -15.83
CA SER A 45 0.88 -5.41 -15.70
C SER A 45 -0.03 -5.51 -14.48
N SER A 46 0.04 -4.57 -13.55
CA SER A 46 -0.73 -4.56 -12.31
C SER A 46 -1.51 -3.24 -12.20
N GLY A 47 -2.81 -3.26 -11.91
CA GLY A 47 -3.55 -2.00 -11.96
C GLY A 47 -5.08 -2.04 -11.98
N ASP A 48 -5.72 -2.84 -11.13
CA ASP A 48 -7.19 -2.77 -10.96
C ASP A 48 -7.62 -2.30 -9.56
N GLY A 49 -6.79 -2.52 -8.53
CA GLY A 49 -7.10 -2.11 -7.17
C GLY A 49 -6.15 -2.69 -6.14
N VAL A 50 -6.47 -2.43 -4.87
CA VAL A 50 -5.76 -2.92 -3.68
C VAL A 50 -6.76 -3.48 -2.71
N ASP A 51 -6.56 -4.71 -2.30
CA ASP A 51 -7.24 -5.28 -1.14
C ASP A 51 -6.37 -5.10 0.10
N LEU A 52 -6.95 -4.52 1.15
CA LEU A 52 -6.30 -4.27 2.43
C LEU A 52 -6.97 -5.13 3.50
N LEU A 53 -6.18 -6.01 4.11
CA LEU A 53 -6.56 -6.79 5.28
C LEU A 53 -5.95 -6.16 6.54
N VAL A 54 -6.81 -5.69 7.45
CA VAL A 54 -6.40 -5.09 8.72
C VAL A 54 -6.78 -6.03 9.86
N ILE A 55 -5.78 -6.48 10.61
CA ILE A 55 -5.94 -7.41 11.73
C ILE A 55 -5.60 -6.65 13.01
N THR A 56 -6.56 -6.57 13.93
CA THR A 56 -6.38 -5.95 15.25
C THR A 56 -6.97 -6.86 16.34
N GLU A 57 -6.75 -6.52 17.61
CA GLU A 57 -7.39 -7.22 18.73
C GLU A 57 -8.93 -7.17 18.68
N GLY A 58 -9.49 -6.12 18.07
CA GLY A 58 -10.93 -5.96 17.87
C GLY A 58 -11.51 -6.80 16.73
N GLY A 59 -10.67 -7.51 15.98
CA GLY A 59 -11.07 -8.36 14.87
C GLY A 59 -10.40 -7.98 13.54
N ILE A 60 -10.94 -8.55 12.47
CA ILE A 60 -10.43 -8.46 11.11
C ILE A 60 -11.34 -7.55 10.28
N LYS A 61 -10.73 -6.66 9.49
CA LYS A 61 -11.43 -5.79 8.54
C LYS A 61 -10.81 -5.92 7.15
N GLU A 62 -11.65 -6.09 6.15
CA GLU A 62 -11.27 -6.16 4.73
C GLU A 62 -11.78 -4.94 3.98
N GLU A 63 -10.95 -4.41 3.07
CA GLU A 63 -11.29 -3.25 2.27
C GLU A 63 -10.70 -3.34 0.87
N SER A 64 -11.52 -3.12 -0.15
CA SER A 64 -11.06 -3.04 -1.54
C SER A 64 -11.04 -1.58 -2.00
N HIS A 65 -9.91 -1.15 -2.55
CA HIS A 65 -9.70 0.21 -3.04
C HIS A 65 -9.39 0.15 -4.54
N THR A 66 -10.26 0.73 -5.37
CA THR A 66 -9.92 0.95 -6.78
C THR A 66 -8.90 2.08 -6.88
N LEU A 67 -7.74 1.79 -7.46
CA LEU A 67 -6.75 2.81 -7.75
C LEU A 67 -7.04 3.38 -9.13
N ALA A 68 -7.82 4.46 -9.18
CA ALA A 68 -8.05 5.16 -10.44
C ALA A 68 -6.70 5.57 -11.04
N LYS A 69 -6.46 5.21 -12.31
CA LYS A 69 -5.30 5.67 -13.05
C LYS A 69 -5.31 7.20 -13.01
N ALA A 70 -4.20 7.80 -12.57
CA ALA A 70 -4.01 9.24 -12.70
C ALA A 70 -4.24 9.59 -14.18
N LYS A 71 -5.15 10.52 -14.45
CA LYS A 71 -5.39 11.03 -15.80
C LYS A 71 -4.05 11.52 -16.33
N SER A 72 -3.52 10.85 -17.34
CA SER A 72 -2.46 11.39 -18.18
C SER A 72 -3.06 12.58 -18.93
N GLU A 73 -2.71 13.79 -18.50
CA GLU A 73 -2.79 14.99 -19.33
C GLU A 73 -1.51 15.11 -20.17
#